data_AF-A0A3D9N119-F1
#
_entry.id   AF-A0A3D9N119-F1
#
_cell.length_a   1.000
_cell.length_b   1.000
_cell.length_c   1.000
_cell.angle_alpha   90.00
_cell.angle_beta   90.00
_cell.angle_gamma   90.00
#
_symmetry.space_group_name_H-M   'P 1'
#
loop_
_entity.id
_entity.type
_entity.pdbx_description
1 polymer ?
#
loop_
_entity_poly.entity_id
_entity_poly.type
_entity_poly.pdbx_seq_one_letter_code
_entity_poly.pdbx_strand_id
1 'polypeptide(L)' 'MTYDNGIEMAKHEFITQKTGTNIYFAHPYSSWERATNKNTNGLIRRYLPKDTDFNKIDQKTLVDIQKKLNNRSRK' A
#
# COMPACT_ATOMS: atom_id res chain seq x y z
N MET A 1 9.55 -8.73 -0.72
CA MET A 1 8.56 -7.64 -0.53
C MET A 1 8.02 -7.71 0.89
N THR A 2 7.94 -6.59 1.62
CA THR A 2 7.56 -6.58 3.04
C THR A 2 6.12 -6.10 3.23
N TYR A 3 5.27 -6.92 3.84
CA TYR A 3 3.85 -6.66 4.05
C TYR A 3 3.52 -6.45 5.54
N ASP A 4 2.36 -5.88 5.83
CA ASP A 4 1.83 -5.86 7.19
C ASP A 4 1.10 -7.17 7.50
N ASN A 5 0.86 -7.44 8.79
CA ASN A 5 0.24 -8.67 9.29
C ASN A 5 -1.28 -8.74 9.02
N GLY A 6 -1.75 -8.13 7.94
CA GLY A 6 -3.13 -8.20 7.51
C GLY A 6 -3.49 -9.61 7.05
N ILE A 7 -4.72 -10.04 7.35
CA ILE A 7 -5.27 -11.33 6.93
C ILE A 7 -5.26 -11.53 5.41
N GLU A 8 -5.24 -10.44 4.64
CA GLU A 8 -5.16 -10.44 3.18
C GLU A 8 -3.90 -11.17 2.66
N MET A 9 -2.82 -11.18 3.44
CA MET A 9 -1.56 -11.87 3.11
C MET A 9 -1.43 -13.23 3.80
N ALA A 10 -2.51 -13.80 4.36
CA ALA A 10 -2.49 -15.13 4.96
C ALA A 10 -2.07 -16.22 3.95
N LYS A 11 -2.31 -16.01 2.65
CA LYS A 11 -1.90 -16.92 1.56
C LYS A 11 -0.57 -16.54 0.90
N HIS A 12 0.29 -15.76 1.57
CA HIS A 12 1.58 -15.35 1.02
C HIS A 12 2.44 -16.52 0.53
N GLU A 13 2.37 -17.68 1.17
CA GLU A 13 3.12 -18.88 0.76
C GLU A 13 2.76 -19.34 -0.67
N PHE A 14 1.49 -19.25 -1.07
CA PHE A 14 1.04 -19.54 -2.43
C PHE A 14 1.59 -18.54 -3.45
N ILE A 15 1.67 -17.26 -3.05
CA ILE A 15 2.22 -16.19 -3.90
C ILE A 15 3.73 -16.40 -4.08
N THR A 16 4.45 -16.71 -3.00
CA THR A 16 5.89 -17.01 -3.04
C THR A 16 6.16 -18.21 -3.95
N GLN A 17 5.39 -19.30 -3.85
CA GLN A 17 5.55 -20.47 -4.74
C GLN A 17 5.29 -20.14 -6.21
N LYS A 18 4.28 -19.31 -6.51
CA LYS A 18 3.91 -18.98 -7.89
C LYS A 18 4.81 -17.95 -8.55
N THR A 19 5.38 -17.02 -7.77
CA THR A 19 6.15 -15.88 -8.28
C THR A 19 7.65 -15.96 -7.98
N GLY A 20 8.08 -16.90 -7.13
CA GLY A 20 9.46 -17.01 -6.65
C GLY A 20 9.91 -15.84 -5.78
N THR A 21 8.99 -14.93 -5.42
CA THR A 21 9.33 -13.71 -4.69
C THR A 21 9.18 -13.91 -3.19
N ASN A 22 10.26 -13.71 -2.44
CA ASN A 22 10.23 -13.80 -0.98
C ASN A 22 9.36 -12.69 -0.37
N ILE A 23 8.35 -13.11 0.39
CA ILE A 23 7.46 -12.23 1.15
C ILE A 23 7.94 -12.21 2.61
N TYR A 24 8.14 -11.02 3.14
CA TYR A 24 8.55 -10.78 4.53
C TYR A 24 7.44 -10.00 5.25
N PHE A 25 7.35 -10.13 6.57
CA PHE A 25 6.39 -9.39 7.39
C PHE A 25 7.11 -8.42 8.32
N ALA A 26 6.51 -7.25 8.56
CA ALA A 26 7.04 -6.30 9.52
C ALA A 26 6.95 -6.85 10.95
N HIS A 27 7.96 -6.57 11.78
CA HIS A 27 8.00 -7.09 13.14
C HIS A 27 6.90 -6.46 14.00
N PRO A 28 6.30 -7.23 14.93
CA PRO A 28 5.36 -6.67 15.91
C PRO A 28 6.01 -5.51 16.67
N TYR A 29 5.25 -4.42 16.85
CA TYR A 29 5.69 -3.19 17.53
C TYR A 29 6.81 -2.36 16.84
N SER A 30 7.31 -2.79 15.68
CA SER A 30 8.31 -2.06 14.89
C SER A 30 7.69 -1.02 13.96
N SER A 31 7.07 0.01 14.54
CA SER A 31 6.40 1.09 13.78
C SER A 31 7.32 1.84 12.81
N TRP A 32 8.64 1.83 13.04
CA TRP A 32 9.64 2.50 12.18
C TRP A 32 9.86 1.78 10.85
N GLU A 33 9.72 0.45 10.78
CA GLU A 33 9.80 -0.32 9.52
C GLU A 33 8.66 0.06 8.55
N ARG A 34 7.61 0.72 9.07
CA ARG A 34 6.41 1.13 8.34
C ARG A 34 6.28 2.65 8.18
N ALA A 35 7.29 3.44 8.54
CA ALA A 35 7.22 4.90 8.49
C ALA A 35 6.83 5.41 7.09
N THR A 36 7.42 4.84 6.04
CA THR A 36 7.10 5.16 4.64
C THR A 36 5.69 4.78 4.25
N ASN A 37 5.18 3.63 4.71
CA ASN A 37 3.81 3.18 4.42
C ASN A 37 2.78 4.08 5.10
N LYS A 38 3.03 4.48 6.36
CA LYS A 38 2.17 5.44 7.07
C LYS A 38 2.13 6.80 6.35
N ASN A 39 3.28 7.30 5.91
CA ASN A 39 3.35 8.55 5.16
C ASN A 39 2.57 8.45 3.84
N THR A 40 2.81 7.39 3.05
CA THR A 40 2.13 7.15 1.78
C THR A 40 0.61 7.04 1.95
N ASN A 41 0.15 6.29 2.96
CA ASN A 41 -1.28 6.17 3.26
C ASN A 41 -1.89 7.52 3.68
N GLY A 42 -1.14 8.34 4.42
CA GLY A 42 -1.55 9.71 4.75
C GLY A 42 -1.70 10.60 3.51
N LEU A 43 -0.85 10.43 2.50
CA LEU A 43 -0.95 11.16 1.23
C LEU A 43 -2.14 10.70 0.40
N ILE A 44 -2.38 9.39 0.30
CA ILE A 44 -3.54 8.82 -0.38
C ILE A 44 -4.83 9.36 0.24
N ARG A 45 -4.90 9.44 1.58
CA ARG A 45 -6.07 9.98 2.31
C ARG A 45 -6.39 11.45 2.01
N ARG A 46 -5.44 12.23 1.50
CA ARG A 46 -5.71 13.61 1.03
C ARG A 46 -6.49 13.64 -0.29
N TYR A 47 -6.37 12.59 -1.10
CA TYR A 47 -7.11 12.43 -2.35
C TYR A 47 -8.38 11.60 -2.17
N LEU A 48 -8.31 10.56 -1.33
CA LEU A 48 -9.38 9.61 -1.06
C LEU A 48 -9.65 9.58 0.46
N PRO A 49 -10.51 10.47 0.98
CA PRO A 49 -10.85 10.53 2.38
C PRO A 49 -11.33 9.18 2.93
N LYS A 50 -11.28 9.03 4.25
CA LYS A 50 -11.88 7.86 4.91
C LYS A 50 -13.37 7.80 4.51
N ASP A 51 -13.85 6.61 4.19
CA ASP A 51 -15.21 6.32 3.68
C ASP A 51 -15.46 6.65 2.20
N THR A 52 -14.39 6.88 1.42
CA THR A 52 -14.53 6.92 -0.05
C THR A 52 -14.94 5.54 -0.58
N ASP A 53 -16.06 5.49 -1.29
CA ASP A 53 -16.50 4.30 -2.01
C ASP A 53 -15.66 4.10 -3.27
N PHE A 54 -14.71 3.16 -3.20
CA PHE A 54 -13.80 2.86 -4.30
C PHE A 54 -14.50 2.36 -5.56
N ASN A 55 -15.73 1.83 -5.46
CA ASN A 55 -16.50 1.38 -6.62
C ASN A 55 -17.04 2.54 -7.47
N LYS A 56 -17.08 3.76 -6.89
CA LYS A 56 -17.54 4.97 -7.57
C LYS A 56 -16.39 5.78 -8.17
N ILE A 57 -15.15 5.35 -7.96
CA ILE A 57 -13.98 6.04 -8.50
C ILE A 57 -13.66 5.44 -9.87
N ASP A 58 -13.57 6.30 -10.87
CA ASP A 58 -13.13 5.87 -12.19
C ASP A 58 -11.65 5.47 -12.19
N GLN A 59 -11.31 4.47 -13.01
CA GLN A 59 -9.94 3.97 -13.14
C GLN A 59 -8.98 5.08 -13.58
N LYS A 60 -9.44 6.03 -14.41
CA LYS A 60 -8.63 7.18 -14.82
C LYS A 60 -8.26 8.07 -13.64
N THR A 61 -9.20 8.31 -12.73
CA THR A 61 -8.96 9.10 -11.51
C THR A 61 -7.93 8.42 -10.62
N LEU A 62 -7.98 7.10 -10.47
CA LEU A 62 -6.97 6.34 -9.72
C LEU A 62 -5.57 6.48 -10.34
N VAL A 63 -5.48 6.36 -11.67
CA VAL A 63 -4.21 6.52 -12.41
C VAL A 63 -3.65 7.93 -12.26
N ASP A 64 -4.52 8.95 -12.28
CA ASP A 64 -4.10 10.34 -12.11
C ASP A 64 -3.60 10.62 -10.68
N ILE A 65 -4.27 10.07 -9.66
CA ILE A 65 -3.80 10.14 -8.27
C ILE A 65 -2.45 9.44 -8.12
N GLN A 66 -2.30 8.25 -8.70
CA GLN A 66 -1.03 7.50 -8.70
C GLN A 66 0.09 8.31 -9.34
N LYS A 67 -0.14 8.91 -10.53
CA LYS A 67 0.83 9.78 -11.21
C LYS A 67 1.21 10.97 -10.35
N LYS A 68 0.25 11.64 -9.73
CA LYS A 68 0.49 12.78 -8.83
C LYS A 68 1.34 12.39 -7.62
N LEU A 69 1.07 11.22 -7.01
CA LEU A 69 1.82 10.72 -5.86
C LEU A 69 3.25 10.30 -6.22
N ASN A 70 3.44 9.71 -7.41
CA ASN A 70 4.75 9.27 -7.88
C ASN A 70 5.63 10.44 -8.37
N ASN A 71 5.03 11.45 -9.00
CA ASN A 71 5.74 12.63 -9.50
C ASN A 71 5.87 13.74 -8.45
N ARG A 72 5.36 13.53 -7.25
CA ARG A 72 5.53 14.48 -6.15
C ARG A 72 6.98 14.46 -5.68
N SER A 73 7.64 15.62 -5.76
CA SER A 73 8.98 15.81 -5.22
C SER A 73 9.03 15.40 -3.74
N ARG A 74 9.93 14.48 -3.41
CA ARG A 74 10.24 14.03 -2.04
C ARG A 74 11.61 14.61 -1.71
N LYS A 75 11.68 15.47 -0.69
CA LYS A 75 12.93 15.93 -0.08
C LYS A 75 13.13 15.16 1.22
#